data_AF-A0A1G9C9Q5-F1
#
_entry.id   AF-A0A1G9C9Q5-F1
#
_cell.length_a   1.000
_cell.length_b   1.000
_cell.length_c   1.000
_cell.angle_alpha   90.00
_cell.angle_beta   90.00
_cell.angle_gamma   90.00
#
_symmetry.space_group_name_H-M   'P 1'
#
loop_
_entity.id
_entity.type
_entity.pdbx_description
1 polymer ?
#
loop_
_entity_poly.entity_id
_entity_poly.type
_entity_poly.pdbx_seq_one_letter_code
_entity_poly.pdbx_strand_id
1 'polypeptide(L)'
;MIWLSPVYASSNDDNGYDISDYEAIHPEFGTMEDMEQLIDEAKERGINIVMDLVVNHTSDEHAWFQSAKSNIDSPYRDYYIWRDPVNGKAPNELRSAFSGSAWGYEPQTNQYYLHLFSKKQPNLNWENEQIRKDIYQMMNRWLDKGIGGLRMDVIDLLGKDADNQITGNGPRLHEFLKEMRRETFEHYNVMTVGESWVVTPETAPLFADESSKELNMMFQFEHLMLDEQPNTSKWQLKSLDMPEFEKVFNKWQTQLTETT
;
A
#
# COMPACT_ATOMS: atom_id res chain seq x y z
N MET A 1 -17.59 7.35 -11.09
CA MET A 1 -16.81 6.73 -10.01
C MET A 1 -16.06 7.84 -9.30
N ILE A 2 -15.96 7.77 -7.98
CA ILE A 2 -15.20 8.72 -7.14
C ILE A 2 -14.22 7.88 -6.33
N TRP A 3 -12.92 8.16 -6.44
CA TRP A 3 -11.92 7.62 -5.54
C TRP A 3 -11.72 8.61 -4.40
N LEU A 4 -11.90 8.13 -3.17
CA LEU A 4 -11.61 8.86 -1.94
C LEU A 4 -10.24 8.44 -1.44
N SER A 5 -9.35 9.42 -1.24
CA SER A 5 -8.18 9.23 -0.38
C SER A 5 -8.61 8.78 1.04
N PRO A 6 -7.69 8.25 1.86
CA PRO A 6 -8.04 7.67 3.16
C PRO A 6 -8.90 8.59 4.03
N VAL A 7 -10.05 8.08 4.48
CA VAL A 7 -10.94 8.75 5.46
C VAL A 7 -11.03 7.98 6.78
N TYR A 8 -10.21 6.94 6.95
CA TYR A 8 -10.15 6.13 8.17
C TYR A 8 -9.56 6.90 9.34
N ALA A 9 -9.78 6.42 10.56
CA ALA A 9 -9.11 6.97 11.73
C ALA A 9 -7.58 6.89 11.57
N SER A 10 -6.91 7.98 11.92
CA SER A 10 -5.49 8.23 11.66
C SER A 10 -4.95 9.28 12.63
N SER A 11 -3.63 9.29 12.85
CA SER A 11 -2.95 10.39 13.55
C SER A 11 -2.62 11.57 12.63
N ASN A 12 -2.88 11.45 11.32
CA ASN A 12 -2.56 12.42 10.27
C ASN A 12 -1.07 12.80 10.20
N ASP A 13 -0.17 11.89 10.54
CA ASP A 13 1.27 12.09 10.31
C ASP A 13 1.60 12.12 8.81
N ASP A 14 0.84 11.38 8.01
CA ASP A 14 0.90 11.35 6.55
C ASP A 14 -0.50 11.57 5.94
N ASN A 15 -1.25 12.52 6.51
CA ASN A 15 -2.57 12.97 6.03
C ASN A 15 -3.58 11.84 5.74
N GLY A 16 -3.64 10.83 6.61
CA GLY A 16 -4.61 9.73 6.55
C GLY A 16 -4.04 8.40 6.07
N TYR A 17 -2.83 8.37 5.50
CA TYR A 17 -2.18 7.12 5.09
C TYR A 17 -1.57 6.35 6.28
N ASP A 18 -1.39 7.00 7.44
CA ASP A 18 -1.10 6.37 8.72
C ASP A 18 -2.39 5.95 9.45
N ILE A 19 -3.01 4.83 9.05
CA ILE A 19 -4.31 4.37 9.58
C ILE A 19 -4.18 3.72 10.96
N SER A 20 -4.91 4.22 11.96
CA SER A 20 -4.97 3.66 13.33
C SER A 20 -6.17 2.74 13.58
N ASP A 21 -7.24 2.85 12.78
CA ASP A 21 -8.38 1.93 12.78
C ASP A 21 -9.05 1.90 11.39
N TYR A 22 -8.99 0.75 10.72
CA TYR A 22 -9.57 0.55 9.38
C TYR A 22 -11.10 0.54 9.35
N GLU A 23 -11.77 0.45 10.50
CA GLU A 23 -13.22 0.35 10.63
C GLU A 23 -13.87 1.58 11.26
N ALA A 24 -13.07 2.60 11.55
CA ALA A 24 -13.55 3.89 12.04
C ALA A 24 -13.26 4.98 11.00
N ILE A 25 -14.19 5.93 10.86
CA ILE A 25 -13.99 7.15 10.08
C ILE A 25 -13.27 8.19 10.94
N HIS A 26 -12.33 8.93 10.36
CA HIS A 26 -11.67 10.02 11.05
C HIS A 26 -12.70 11.09 11.45
N PRO A 27 -12.73 11.58 12.70
CA PRO A 27 -13.77 12.50 13.17
C PRO A 27 -13.89 13.82 12.39
N GLU A 28 -12.83 14.25 11.68
CA GLU A 28 -12.87 15.43 10.80
C GLU A 28 -13.74 15.21 9.55
N PHE A 29 -13.87 13.96 9.09
CA PHE A 29 -14.66 13.62 7.91
C PHE A 29 -16.10 13.19 8.25
N GLY A 30 -16.38 12.89 9.52
CA GLY A 30 -17.71 12.54 10.01
C GLY A 30 -17.72 11.22 10.77
N THR A 31 -18.80 10.47 10.58
CA THR A 31 -19.10 9.20 11.24
C THR A 31 -19.19 8.05 10.23
N MET A 32 -19.31 6.80 10.72
CA MET A 32 -19.56 5.66 9.84
C MET A 32 -20.93 5.82 9.15
N GLU A 33 -21.92 6.38 9.84
CA GLU A 33 -23.24 6.68 9.28
C GLU A 33 -23.15 7.67 8.12
N ASP A 34 -22.31 8.70 8.22
CA ASP A 34 -22.08 9.66 7.12
C ASP A 34 -21.43 8.97 5.90
N MET A 35 -20.49 8.04 6.16
CA MET A 35 -19.85 7.26 5.10
C MET A 35 -20.83 6.30 4.41
N GLU A 36 -21.67 5.61 5.18
CA GLU A 36 -22.73 4.75 4.64
C GLU A 36 -23.73 5.57 3.82
N GLN A 37 -24.13 6.75 4.31
CA GLN A 37 -24.98 7.67 3.56
C GLN A 37 -24.31 8.11 2.24
N LEU A 38 -23.01 8.40 2.24
CA LEU A 38 -22.27 8.75 1.02
C LEU A 38 -22.30 7.61 -0.01
N ILE A 39 -22.10 6.36 0.44
CA ILE A 39 -22.14 5.19 -0.44
C ILE A 39 -23.53 5.01 -1.04
N ASP A 40 -24.58 5.12 -0.22
CA ASP A 40 -25.97 4.95 -0.68
C ASP A 40 -26.39 6.06 -1.65
N GLU A 41 -26.13 7.32 -1.35
CA GLU A 41 -26.45 8.46 -2.21
C GLU A 41 -25.66 8.40 -3.53
N ALA A 42 -24.40 7.97 -3.51
CA ALA A 42 -23.61 7.76 -4.71
C ALA A 42 -24.22 6.65 -5.58
N LYS A 43 -24.63 5.53 -4.97
CA LYS A 43 -25.29 4.41 -5.65
C LYS A 43 -26.60 4.81 -6.31
N GLU A 44 -27.45 5.62 -5.64
CA GLU A 44 -28.69 6.15 -6.23
C GLU A 44 -28.44 6.98 -7.51
N ARG A 45 -27.25 7.59 -7.62
CA ARG A 45 -26.82 8.39 -8.77
C ARG A 45 -26.02 7.59 -9.79
N GLY A 46 -25.88 6.27 -9.61
CA GLY A 46 -25.05 5.42 -10.47
C GLY A 46 -23.55 5.71 -10.36
N ILE A 47 -23.10 6.20 -9.21
CA ILE A 47 -21.71 6.54 -8.91
C ILE A 47 -21.13 5.50 -7.93
N ASN A 48 -20.07 4.83 -8.35
CA ASN A 48 -19.29 3.94 -7.48
C ASN A 48 -18.29 4.73 -6.63
N ILE A 49 -18.25 4.46 -5.32
CA ILE A 49 -17.20 4.93 -4.40
C ILE A 49 -16.04 3.93 -4.37
N VAL A 50 -14.83 4.39 -4.62
CA VAL A 50 -13.59 3.61 -4.52
C VAL A 50 -12.83 4.07 -3.28
N MET A 51 -12.53 3.14 -2.39
CA MET A 51 -11.78 3.41 -1.17
C MET A 51 -10.29 3.22 -1.40
N ASP A 52 -9.48 4.05 -0.75
CA ASP A 52 -8.05 3.77 -0.61
C ASP A 52 -7.81 2.58 0.33
N LEU A 53 -6.95 1.65 -0.06
CA LEU A 53 -6.56 0.47 0.70
C LEU A 53 -5.08 0.58 1.03
N VAL A 54 -4.78 1.06 2.24
CA VAL A 54 -3.41 1.26 2.73
C VAL A 54 -3.04 0.10 3.65
N VAL A 55 -2.51 -0.98 3.10
CA VAL A 55 -2.26 -2.24 3.84
C VAL A 55 -0.80 -2.70 3.81
N ASN A 56 0.09 -1.86 3.31
CA ASN A 56 1.54 -2.07 3.42
C ASN A 56 2.09 -1.75 4.83
N HIS A 57 1.40 -0.87 5.55
CA HIS A 57 1.73 -0.38 6.88
C HIS A 57 0.45 0.06 7.62
N THR A 58 0.54 0.27 8.93
CA THR A 58 -0.49 0.95 9.73
C THR A 58 0.11 2.18 10.40
N SER A 59 -0.68 2.99 11.07
CA SER A 59 -0.18 3.91 12.10
C SER A 59 0.55 3.14 13.21
N ASP A 60 1.55 3.77 13.84
CA ASP A 60 2.12 3.29 15.10
C ASP A 60 1.13 3.39 16.27
N GLU A 61 0.00 4.08 16.09
CA GLU A 61 -1.12 4.15 17.03
C GLU A 61 -2.14 3.03 16.85
N HIS A 62 -2.02 2.21 15.79
CA HIS A 62 -2.87 1.05 15.58
C HIS A 62 -2.77 0.05 16.73
N ALA A 63 -3.89 -0.53 17.15
CA ALA A 63 -3.95 -1.45 18.31
C ALA A 63 -2.98 -2.64 18.16
N TRP A 64 -2.84 -3.17 16.95
CA TRP A 64 -1.86 -4.20 16.61
C TRP A 64 -0.43 -3.75 16.95
N PHE A 65 0.00 -2.56 16.50
CA PHE A 65 1.37 -2.08 16.76
C PHE A 65 1.59 -1.76 18.23
N GLN A 66 0.61 -1.14 18.90
CA GLN A 66 0.69 -0.85 20.33
C GLN A 66 0.84 -2.13 21.17
N SER A 67 0.15 -3.21 20.78
CA SER A 67 0.34 -4.51 21.40
C SER A 67 1.70 -5.13 21.05
N ALA A 68 2.10 -5.08 19.78
CA ALA A 68 3.35 -5.66 19.30
C ALA A 68 4.58 -4.99 19.94
N LYS A 69 4.59 -3.65 20.08
CA LYS A 69 5.73 -2.89 20.61
C LYS A 69 5.90 -3.02 22.12
N SER A 70 4.82 -3.29 22.85
CA SER A 70 4.83 -3.35 24.32
C SER A 70 5.20 -4.72 24.89
N ASN A 71 5.08 -5.78 24.10
CA ASN A 71 5.38 -7.15 24.53
C ASN A 71 5.89 -8.01 23.37
N ILE A 72 7.08 -8.62 23.54
CA ILE A 72 7.66 -9.53 22.54
C ILE A 72 6.84 -10.82 22.38
N ASP A 73 6.11 -11.24 23.42
CA ASP A 73 5.21 -12.39 23.39
C ASP A 73 3.78 -12.02 22.95
N SER A 74 3.57 -10.80 22.45
CA SER A 74 2.26 -10.36 21.95
C SER A 74 1.80 -11.26 20.78
N PRO A 75 0.51 -11.64 20.71
CA PRO A 75 -0.02 -12.33 19.53
C PRO A 75 0.09 -11.47 18.25
N TYR A 76 0.24 -10.15 18.39
CA TYR A 76 0.43 -9.22 17.29
C TYR A 76 1.91 -8.94 16.98
N ARG A 77 2.86 -9.56 17.68
CA ARG A 77 4.30 -9.28 17.49
C ARG A 77 4.71 -9.44 16.03
N ASP A 78 4.34 -10.56 15.43
CA ASP A 78 4.69 -10.94 14.07
C ASP A 78 3.80 -10.28 13.00
N TYR A 79 2.91 -9.35 13.38
CA TYR A 79 2.19 -8.52 12.40
C TYR A 79 3.10 -7.47 11.79
N TYR A 80 4.23 -7.17 12.44
CA TYR A 80 5.21 -6.19 12.01
C TYR A 80 6.59 -6.83 11.86
N ILE A 81 7.48 -6.14 11.17
CA ILE A 81 8.82 -6.66 10.86
C ILE A 81 9.80 -6.13 11.91
N TRP A 82 10.19 -6.99 12.86
CA TRP A 82 11.14 -6.68 13.94
C TRP A 82 12.50 -7.34 13.71
N ARG A 83 13.60 -6.66 14.04
CA ARG A 83 14.96 -7.20 13.94
C ARG A 83 15.85 -6.72 15.08
N ASP A 84 16.78 -7.57 15.49
CA ASP A 84 17.78 -7.22 16.48
C ASP A 84 18.78 -6.18 15.93
N PRO A 85 19.36 -5.34 16.81
CA PRO A 85 20.48 -4.49 16.44
C PRO A 85 21.68 -5.31 15.93
N VAL A 86 22.30 -4.88 14.83
CA VAL A 86 23.56 -5.45 14.32
C VAL A 86 24.70 -4.52 14.69
N ASN A 87 25.63 -4.98 15.54
CA ASN A 87 26.73 -4.16 16.08
C ASN A 87 26.25 -2.85 16.74
N GLY A 88 25.10 -2.90 17.43
CA GLY A 88 24.50 -1.74 18.10
C GLY A 88 23.89 -0.69 17.15
N LYS A 89 23.67 -1.05 15.87
CA LYS A 89 23.07 -0.20 14.84
C LYS A 89 21.85 -0.88 14.21
N ALA A 90 21.19 -0.16 13.31
CA ALA A 90 20.11 -0.69 12.49
C ALA A 90 20.53 -1.98 11.75
N PRO A 91 19.60 -2.91 11.47
CA PRO A 91 19.88 -4.21 10.85
C PRO A 91 20.60 -4.12 9.50
N ASN A 92 20.25 -3.12 8.67
CA ASN A 92 20.86 -2.87 7.36
C ASN A 92 20.66 -1.41 6.91
N GLU A 93 21.03 -1.11 5.66
CA GLU A 93 21.10 0.25 5.10
C GLU A 93 19.80 0.73 4.43
N LEU A 94 18.68 0.00 4.57
CA LEU A 94 17.38 0.41 4.02
C LEU A 94 17.02 1.84 4.48
N ARG A 95 16.49 2.62 3.53
CA ARG A 95 16.13 4.02 3.71
C ARG A 95 14.63 4.21 3.65
N SER A 96 14.13 5.12 4.47
CA SER A 96 12.74 5.59 4.38
C SER A 96 12.59 6.53 3.20
N ALA A 97 11.45 6.45 2.52
CA ALA A 97 11.03 7.40 1.48
C ALA A 97 10.95 8.84 2.01
N PHE A 98 10.76 9.03 3.32
CA PHE A 98 10.69 10.33 3.99
C PHE A 98 12.01 10.73 4.67
N SER A 99 13.13 10.20 4.16
CA SER A 99 14.51 10.42 4.64
C SER A 99 14.90 9.62 5.88
N GLY A 100 16.20 9.36 6.01
CA GLY A 100 16.75 8.61 7.15
C GLY A 100 16.70 7.09 6.96
N SER A 101 16.97 6.36 8.05
CA SER A 101 16.88 4.89 8.07
C SER A 101 15.43 4.43 8.01
N ALA A 102 15.17 3.29 7.38
CA ALA A 102 13.89 2.59 7.43
C ALA A 102 13.69 1.77 8.72
N TRP A 103 14.61 1.86 9.68
CA TRP A 103 14.57 1.08 10.92
C TRP A 103 14.38 2.00 12.13
N GLY A 104 13.22 1.88 12.78
CA GLY A 104 12.87 2.61 14.00
C GLY A 104 13.23 1.77 15.23
N TYR A 105 14.02 2.32 16.16
CA TYR A 105 14.42 1.59 17.37
C TYR A 105 13.32 1.67 18.45
N GLU A 106 12.92 0.53 19.00
CA GLU A 106 12.01 0.39 20.15
C GLU A 106 12.81 -0.01 21.41
N PRO A 107 13.02 0.93 22.35
CA PRO A 107 13.79 0.66 23.56
C PRO A 107 13.19 -0.41 24.48
N GLN A 108 11.87 -0.58 24.51
CA GLN A 108 11.22 -1.53 25.42
C GLN A 108 11.55 -2.98 25.09
N THR A 109 11.63 -3.31 23.79
CA THR A 109 11.98 -4.66 23.33
C THR A 109 13.42 -4.76 22.83
N ASN A 110 14.18 -3.66 22.83
CA ASN A 110 15.54 -3.57 22.30
C ASN A 110 15.67 -4.09 20.85
N GLN A 111 14.70 -3.78 20.01
CA GLN A 111 14.65 -4.21 18.60
C GLN A 111 14.30 -3.03 17.70
N TYR A 112 14.62 -3.16 16.42
CA TYR A 112 14.17 -2.23 15.38
C TYR A 112 12.90 -2.77 14.71
N TYR A 113 11.98 -1.88 14.36
CA TYR A 113 10.87 -2.18 13.44
C TYR A 113 11.09 -1.52 12.09
N LEU A 114 10.62 -2.16 11.01
CA LEU A 114 10.69 -1.59 9.66
C LEU A 114 9.60 -0.52 9.46
N HIS A 115 9.99 0.60 8.86
CA HIS A 115 9.10 1.64 8.33
C HIS A 115 9.67 2.22 7.02
N LEU A 116 9.05 1.90 5.88
CA LEU A 116 9.47 2.37 4.56
C LEU A 116 9.04 3.84 4.31
N PHE A 117 8.11 4.36 5.12
CA PHE A 117 7.65 5.74 5.12
C PHE A 117 8.00 6.40 6.45
N SER A 118 7.09 7.18 7.05
CA SER A 118 7.30 7.78 8.36
C SER A 118 7.58 6.72 9.43
N LYS A 119 8.25 7.12 10.52
CA LYS A 119 8.38 6.27 11.72
C LYS A 119 7.02 5.89 12.31
N LYS A 120 6.00 6.72 12.09
CA LYS A 120 4.61 6.44 12.49
C LYS A 120 3.87 5.53 11.51
N GLN A 121 4.56 4.97 10.50
CA GLN A 121 4.01 4.02 9.53
C GLN A 121 4.77 2.67 9.56
N PRO A 122 4.73 1.92 10.69
CA PRO A 122 5.36 0.61 10.79
C PRO A 122 4.77 -0.38 9.76
N ASN A 123 5.66 -1.05 9.05
CA ASN A 123 5.27 -1.97 7.98
C ASN A 123 4.67 -3.27 8.51
N LEU A 124 3.58 -3.68 7.86
CA LEU A 124 2.96 -4.97 8.07
C LEU A 124 3.80 -6.09 7.44
N ASN A 125 3.87 -7.21 8.16
CA ASN A 125 4.57 -8.42 7.77
C ASN A 125 3.63 -9.36 7.00
N TRP A 126 3.60 -9.24 5.68
CA TRP A 126 2.72 -10.04 4.82
C TRP A 126 3.05 -11.53 4.79
N GLU A 127 4.23 -11.94 5.26
CA GLU A 127 4.54 -13.36 5.44
C GLU A 127 3.62 -14.04 6.47
N ASN A 128 3.13 -13.28 7.45
CA ASN A 128 2.23 -13.79 8.48
C ASN A 128 0.81 -13.99 7.91
N GLU A 129 0.32 -15.23 7.92
CA GLU A 129 -0.99 -15.58 7.38
C GLU A 129 -2.16 -14.98 8.16
N GLN A 130 -2.01 -14.79 9.48
CA GLN A 130 -3.08 -14.25 10.31
C GLN A 130 -3.36 -12.79 9.99
N ILE A 131 -2.34 -11.95 9.80
CA ILE A 131 -2.54 -10.57 9.36
C ILE A 131 -3.18 -10.50 7.98
N ARG A 132 -2.79 -11.38 7.04
CA ARG A 132 -3.45 -11.43 5.72
C ARG A 132 -4.94 -11.75 5.86
N LYS A 133 -5.30 -12.74 6.68
CA LYS A 133 -6.70 -13.06 7.00
C LYS A 133 -7.45 -11.88 7.63
N ASP A 134 -6.86 -11.20 8.60
CA ASP A 134 -7.49 -10.05 9.26
C ASP A 134 -7.72 -8.90 8.26
N ILE A 135 -6.76 -8.63 7.37
CA ILE A 135 -6.89 -7.66 6.27
C ILE A 135 -8.00 -8.07 5.31
N TYR A 136 -8.06 -9.33 4.88
CA TYR A 136 -9.10 -9.79 3.96
C TYR A 136 -10.49 -9.68 4.56
N GLN A 137 -10.64 -9.99 5.86
CA GLN A 137 -11.90 -9.78 6.56
C GLN A 137 -12.28 -8.30 6.62
N MET A 138 -11.32 -7.41 6.88
CA MET A 138 -11.55 -5.96 6.85
C MET A 138 -11.98 -5.47 5.46
N MET A 139 -11.30 -5.92 4.40
CA MET A 139 -11.68 -5.61 3.02
C MET A 139 -13.10 -6.07 2.72
N ASN A 140 -13.44 -7.30 3.11
CA ASN A 140 -14.79 -7.85 2.90
C ASN A 140 -15.86 -7.05 3.63
N ARG A 141 -15.61 -6.53 4.84
CA ARG A 141 -16.56 -5.64 5.54
C ARG A 141 -16.83 -4.34 4.75
N TRP A 142 -15.81 -3.76 4.11
CA TRP A 142 -16.01 -2.59 3.25
C TRP A 142 -16.71 -2.94 1.94
N LEU A 143 -16.36 -4.07 1.32
CA LEU A 143 -17.04 -4.58 0.12
C LEU A 143 -18.52 -4.87 0.38
N ASP A 144 -18.85 -5.45 1.54
CA ASP A 144 -20.22 -5.73 2.00
C ASP A 144 -21.05 -4.45 2.21
N LYS A 145 -20.40 -3.32 2.58
CA LYS A 145 -21.05 -2.00 2.63
C LYS A 145 -21.39 -1.45 1.24
N GLY A 146 -20.89 -2.05 0.17
CA GLY A 146 -21.24 -1.68 -1.21
C GLY A 146 -20.30 -0.68 -1.88
N ILE A 147 -19.05 -0.58 -1.43
CA ILE A 147 -18.03 0.16 -2.19
C ILE A 147 -17.87 -0.45 -3.59
N GLY A 148 -17.60 0.39 -4.58
CA GLY A 148 -17.46 -0.01 -5.98
C GLY A 148 -16.01 -0.26 -6.42
N GLY A 149 -15.03 -0.20 -5.51
CA GLY A 149 -13.65 -0.51 -5.81
C GLY A 149 -12.64 -0.18 -4.72
N LEU A 150 -11.40 -0.58 -4.99
CA LEU A 150 -10.24 -0.39 -4.14
C LEU A 150 -9.10 0.22 -4.95
N ARG A 151 -8.58 1.37 -4.50
CA ARG A 151 -7.27 1.87 -4.93
C ARG A 151 -6.26 1.39 -3.92
N MET A 152 -5.24 0.65 -4.34
CA MET A 152 -4.31 -0.02 -3.44
C MET A 152 -3.00 0.74 -3.35
N ASP A 153 -2.72 1.29 -2.18
CA ASP A 153 -1.54 2.12 -1.90
C ASP A 153 -0.25 1.28 -1.91
N VAL A 154 0.75 1.76 -2.66
CA VAL A 154 2.11 1.19 -2.79
C VAL A 154 2.13 -0.34 -2.77
N ILE A 155 1.23 -0.93 -3.56
CA ILE A 155 0.90 -2.36 -3.49
C ILE A 155 2.09 -3.23 -3.89
N ASP A 156 3.02 -2.67 -4.66
CA ASP A 156 4.28 -3.29 -5.05
C ASP A 156 5.22 -3.59 -3.87
N LEU A 157 4.96 -3.02 -2.68
CA LEU A 157 5.75 -3.22 -1.47
C LEU A 157 5.26 -4.37 -0.58
N LEU A 158 4.15 -5.04 -0.90
CA LEU A 158 3.62 -6.10 -0.04
C LEU A 158 4.57 -7.31 0.04
N GLY A 159 5.21 -7.66 -1.07
CA GLY A 159 6.12 -8.82 -1.15
C GLY A 159 7.54 -8.59 -0.62
N LYS A 160 7.80 -7.45 0.05
CA LYS A 160 9.13 -7.04 0.53
C LYS A 160 9.86 -8.12 1.34
N ASP A 161 11.16 -8.20 1.12
CA ASP A 161 12.10 -9.00 1.92
C ASP A 161 13.17 -8.06 2.49
N ALA A 162 12.89 -7.57 3.69
CA ALA A 162 13.70 -6.53 4.34
C ALA A 162 15.12 -7.03 4.67
N ASP A 163 15.32 -8.32 4.90
CA ASP A 163 16.63 -8.89 5.25
C ASP A 163 17.56 -8.90 4.04
N ASN A 164 17.00 -9.19 2.86
CA ASN A 164 17.71 -9.11 1.58
C ASN A 164 17.65 -7.70 0.94
N GLN A 165 17.14 -6.70 1.67
CA GLN A 165 17.00 -5.31 1.22
C GLN A 165 16.16 -5.15 -0.05
N ILE A 166 15.16 -6.02 -0.23
CA ILE A 166 14.17 -5.97 -1.32
C ILE A 166 12.91 -5.28 -0.78
N THR A 167 12.56 -4.13 -1.35
CA THR A 167 11.35 -3.38 -0.96
C THR A 167 10.20 -3.60 -1.94
N GLY A 168 10.36 -3.18 -3.20
CA GLY A 168 9.36 -3.36 -4.25
C GLY A 168 9.55 -4.64 -5.05
N ASN A 169 8.45 -5.16 -5.62
CA ASN A 169 8.42 -6.36 -6.47
C ASN A 169 9.10 -7.58 -5.82
N GLY A 170 8.89 -7.74 -4.51
CA GLY A 170 9.48 -8.87 -3.80
C GLY A 170 8.84 -10.21 -4.18
N PRO A 171 9.49 -11.34 -3.82
CA PRO A 171 9.29 -12.63 -4.45
C PRO A 171 7.88 -13.21 -4.31
N ARG A 172 7.16 -12.87 -3.24
CA ARG A 172 5.81 -13.36 -2.95
C ARG A 172 4.69 -12.35 -3.28
N LEU A 173 5.03 -11.20 -3.89
CA LEU A 173 4.07 -10.14 -4.20
C LEU A 173 2.84 -10.68 -4.97
N HIS A 174 3.08 -11.30 -6.12
CA HIS A 174 2.02 -11.83 -6.97
C HIS A 174 1.24 -12.99 -6.32
N GLU A 175 1.88 -13.77 -5.44
CA GLU A 175 1.18 -14.78 -4.63
C GLU A 175 0.17 -14.12 -3.69
N PHE A 176 0.59 -13.07 -2.99
CA PHE A 176 -0.28 -12.32 -2.07
C PHE A 176 -1.42 -11.61 -2.79
N LEU A 177 -1.21 -11.08 -4.00
CA LEU A 177 -2.27 -10.43 -4.78
C LEU A 177 -3.32 -11.41 -5.30
N LYS A 178 -2.89 -12.60 -5.77
CA LYS A 178 -3.82 -13.66 -6.17
C LYS A 178 -4.61 -14.21 -4.99
N GLU A 179 -3.95 -14.39 -3.84
CA GLU A 179 -4.62 -14.77 -2.60
C GLU A 179 -5.63 -13.69 -2.20
N MET A 180 -5.22 -12.42 -2.15
CA MET A 180 -6.08 -11.30 -1.82
C MET A 180 -7.33 -11.26 -2.72
N ARG A 181 -7.16 -11.37 -4.04
CA ARG A 181 -8.29 -11.43 -4.98
C ARG A 181 -9.26 -12.55 -4.62
N ARG A 182 -8.76 -13.78 -4.51
CA ARG A 182 -9.56 -14.99 -4.26
C ARG A 182 -10.34 -14.89 -2.95
N GLU A 183 -9.71 -14.39 -1.89
CA GLU A 183 -10.31 -14.31 -0.55
C GLU A 183 -11.22 -13.07 -0.38
N THR A 184 -11.25 -12.14 -1.36
CA THR A 184 -12.01 -10.88 -1.24
C THR A 184 -12.80 -10.54 -2.50
N PHE A 185 -12.27 -9.69 -3.37
CA PHE A 185 -13.01 -8.99 -4.42
C PHE A 185 -13.30 -9.85 -5.67
N GLU A 186 -12.88 -11.12 -5.74
CA GLU A 186 -13.20 -12.01 -6.86
C GLU A 186 -14.72 -12.17 -7.10
N HIS A 187 -15.50 -12.13 -6.02
CA HIS A 187 -16.95 -12.34 -6.06
C HIS A 187 -17.76 -11.03 -6.13
N TYR A 188 -17.07 -9.89 -6.17
CA TYR A 188 -17.70 -8.57 -6.20
C TYR A 188 -17.51 -7.92 -7.57
N ASN A 189 -18.52 -7.19 -8.04
CA ASN A 189 -18.41 -6.39 -9.26
C ASN A 189 -17.77 -5.04 -8.96
N VAL A 190 -16.48 -5.05 -8.67
CA VAL A 190 -15.71 -3.88 -8.23
C VAL A 190 -14.47 -3.67 -9.09
N MET A 191 -13.98 -2.43 -9.15
CA MET A 191 -12.73 -2.08 -9.81
C MET A 191 -11.57 -2.05 -8.80
N THR A 192 -10.43 -2.60 -9.19
CA THR A 192 -9.18 -2.55 -8.43
C THR A 192 -8.09 -1.86 -9.24
N VAL A 193 -7.43 -0.87 -8.63
CA VAL A 193 -6.28 -0.19 -9.22
C VAL A 193 -5.12 -0.17 -8.24
N GLY A 194 -3.97 -0.71 -8.61
CA GLY A 194 -2.77 -0.68 -7.79
C GLY A 194 -1.91 0.54 -8.06
N GLU A 195 -1.32 1.13 -7.03
CA GLU A 195 -0.22 2.08 -7.17
C GLU A 195 1.11 1.33 -7.19
N SER A 196 1.94 1.55 -8.21
CA SER A 196 3.31 1.03 -8.23
C SER A 196 4.30 2.02 -8.84
N TRP A 197 5.36 2.31 -8.09
CA TRP A 197 6.43 3.21 -8.54
C TRP A 197 7.46 2.53 -9.45
N VAL A 198 7.45 1.20 -9.53
CA VAL A 198 8.45 0.39 -10.24
C VAL A 198 7.86 -0.47 -11.36
N VAL A 199 6.54 -0.39 -11.60
CA VAL A 199 5.90 -1.13 -12.68
C VAL A 199 6.40 -0.67 -14.05
N THR A 200 6.61 -1.62 -14.94
CA THR A 200 7.04 -1.42 -16.33
C THR A 200 6.01 -2.01 -17.29
N PRO A 201 6.02 -1.66 -18.58
CA PRO A 201 5.13 -2.32 -19.55
C PRO A 201 5.29 -3.85 -19.61
N GLU A 202 6.48 -4.36 -19.30
CA GLU A 202 6.76 -5.80 -19.25
C GLU A 202 6.14 -6.48 -18.01
N THR A 203 6.13 -5.80 -16.86
CA THR A 203 5.62 -6.36 -15.61
C THR A 203 4.15 -6.05 -15.36
N ALA A 204 3.60 -4.99 -15.95
CA ALA A 204 2.21 -4.60 -15.79
C ALA A 204 1.18 -5.71 -16.11
N PRO A 205 1.36 -6.55 -17.15
CA PRO A 205 0.46 -7.68 -17.40
C PRO A 205 0.41 -8.69 -16.24
N LEU A 206 1.49 -8.86 -15.48
CA LEU A 206 1.48 -9.73 -14.30
C LEU A 206 0.47 -9.24 -13.24
N PHE A 207 0.23 -7.94 -13.17
CA PHE A 207 -0.72 -7.34 -12.22
C PHE A 207 -2.13 -7.18 -12.80
N ALA A 208 -2.25 -6.83 -14.07
CA ALA A 208 -3.49 -6.28 -14.62
C ALA A 208 -4.06 -7.04 -15.84
N ASP A 209 -3.39 -8.08 -16.32
CA ASP A 209 -3.95 -8.95 -17.36
C ASP A 209 -5.13 -9.76 -16.80
N GLU A 210 -6.18 -9.99 -17.58
CA GLU A 210 -7.36 -10.74 -17.12
C GLU A 210 -7.01 -12.18 -16.70
N SER A 211 -5.98 -12.77 -17.31
CA SER A 211 -5.47 -14.10 -16.99
C SER A 211 -4.62 -14.14 -15.71
N SER A 212 -4.03 -13.01 -15.31
CA SER A 212 -3.21 -12.93 -14.08
C SER A 212 -4.01 -13.20 -12.82
N LYS A 213 -5.31 -12.84 -12.85
CA LYS A 213 -6.22 -12.90 -11.69
C LYS A 213 -5.65 -12.15 -10.49
N GLU A 214 -5.11 -10.96 -10.72
CA GLU A 214 -4.68 -10.03 -9.67
C GLU A 214 -5.59 -8.81 -9.63
N LEU A 215 -5.21 -7.70 -10.28
CA LEU A 215 -5.91 -6.41 -10.28
C LEU A 215 -6.53 -6.11 -11.65
N ASN A 216 -7.30 -5.02 -11.77
CA ASN A 216 -7.82 -4.57 -13.08
C ASN A 216 -6.88 -3.62 -13.81
N MET A 217 -6.12 -2.80 -13.08
CA MET A 217 -5.21 -1.81 -13.66
C MET A 217 -4.15 -1.34 -12.65
N MET A 218 -3.14 -0.62 -13.13
CA MET A 218 -2.08 -0.04 -12.33
C MET A 218 -1.90 1.45 -12.65
N PHE A 219 -1.58 2.26 -11.64
CA PHE A 219 -0.92 3.55 -11.83
C PHE A 219 0.58 3.31 -12.01
N GLN A 220 1.13 3.88 -13.08
CA GLN A 220 2.56 3.96 -13.35
C GLN A 220 3.05 5.40 -13.19
N PHE A 221 4.30 5.57 -12.78
CA PHE A 221 4.88 6.86 -12.45
C PHE A 221 6.05 7.27 -13.35
N GLU A 222 6.37 6.50 -14.39
CA GLU A 222 7.52 6.77 -15.27
C GLU A 222 7.47 8.17 -15.88
N HIS A 223 6.29 8.61 -16.30
CA HIS A 223 6.08 9.94 -16.87
C HIS A 223 6.30 11.09 -15.87
N LEU A 224 6.13 10.83 -14.57
CA LEU A 224 6.34 11.80 -13.49
C LEU A 224 7.82 11.97 -13.14
N MET A 225 8.67 10.99 -13.49
CA MET A 225 10.11 11.04 -13.20
C MET A 225 10.92 11.78 -14.28
N LEU A 226 10.27 12.25 -15.35
CA LEU A 226 10.95 12.83 -16.52
C LEU A 226 11.51 14.23 -16.32
N ASP A 227 11.14 14.92 -15.24
CA ASP A 227 11.70 16.20 -14.84
C ASP A 227 12.65 16.08 -13.63
N GLU A 228 13.09 14.85 -13.31
CA GLU A 228 14.11 14.57 -12.31
C GLU A 228 15.50 14.37 -12.94
N GLN A 229 16.54 14.88 -12.29
CA GLN A 229 17.92 14.59 -12.72
C GLN A 229 18.23 13.09 -12.52
N PRO A 230 18.85 12.42 -13.51
CA PRO A 230 19.13 10.99 -13.43
C PRO A 230 19.96 10.60 -12.19
N ASN A 231 19.59 9.50 -11.53
CA ASN A 231 20.26 8.95 -10.33
C ASN A 231 20.30 9.93 -9.14
N THR A 232 19.34 10.84 -9.04
CA THR A 232 19.23 11.76 -7.92
C THR A 232 17.90 11.55 -7.17
N SER A 233 17.18 12.62 -6.85
CA SER A 233 15.87 12.58 -6.19
C SER A 233 14.93 13.55 -6.90
N LYS A 234 13.63 13.39 -6.70
CA LYS A 234 12.58 14.31 -7.18
C LYS A 234 12.78 15.80 -6.88
N TRP A 235 13.64 16.14 -5.91
CA TRP A 235 13.97 17.52 -5.55
C TRP A 235 15.06 18.14 -6.44
N GLN A 236 15.78 17.33 -7.21
CA GLN A 236 16.83 17.77 -8.14
C GLN A 236 16.26 17.80 -9.54
N LEU A 237 15.73 18.95 -9.93
CA LEU A 237 14.93 19.10 -11.14
C LEU A 237 15.79 19.20 -12.41
N LYS A 238 15.26 18.68 -13.52
CA LYS A 238 15.66 18.98 -14.90
C LYS A 238 14.45 19.54 -15.67
N SER A 239 14.68 20.22 -16.78
CA SER A 239 13.57 20.61 -17.66
C SER A 239 12.92 19.37 -18.28
N LEU A 240 11.59 19.35 -18.33
CA LEU A 240 10.83 18.31 -19.02
C LEU A 240 11.10 18.36 -20.53
N ASP A 241 11.52 17.22 -21.09
CA ASP A 241 11.69 17.03 -22.54
C ASP A 241 10.37 16.48 -23.12
N MET A 242 9.68 17.31 -23.92
CA MET A 242 8.37 16.95 -24.49
C MET A 242 8.44 15.70 -25.40
N PRO A 243 9.41 15.58 -26.33
CA PRO A 243 9.67 14.32 -27.03
C PRO A 243 9.88 13.10 -26.12
N GLU A 244 10.52 13.23 -24.96
CA GLU A 244 10.68 12.13 -24.00
C GLU A 244 9.33 11.76 -23.36
N PHE A 245 8.56 12.76 -22.95
CA PHE A 245 7.20 12.61 -22.42
C PHE A 245 6.27 11.88 -23.40
N GLU A 246 6.24 12.30 -24.65
CA GLU A 246 5.46 11.64 -25.70
C GLU A 246 5.88 10.18 -25.92
N LYS A 247 7.18 9.87 -25.84
CA LYS A 247 7.67 8.49 -25.95
C LYS A 247 7.16 7.62 -24.81
N VAL A 248 7.16 8.11 -23.57
CA VAL A 248 6.66 7.35 -22.41
C VAL A 248 5.18 7.04 -22.58
N PHE A 249 4.34 8.02 -22.95
CA PHE A 249 2.91 7.76 -23.19
C PHE A 249 2.68 6.76 -24.33
N ASN A 250 3.36 6.91 -25.46
CA ASN A 250 3.25 5.97 -26.58
C ASN A 250 3.71 4.55 -26.18
N LYS A 251 4.77 4.45 -25.37
CA LYS A 251 5.28 3.18 -24.86
C LYS A 251 4.22 2.44 -24.07
N TRP A 252 3.61 3.09 -23.07
CA TRP A 252 2.56 2.50 -22.24
C TRP A 252 1.27 2.19 -23.00
N GLN A 253 1.00 2.85 -24.13
CA GLN A 253 -0.14 2.53 -25.00
C GLN A 253 0.10 1.32 -25.93
N THR A 254 1.35 1.03 -26.29
CA THR A 254 1.67 0.07 -27.37
C THR A 254 2.43 -1.17 -26.92
N GLN A 255 3.05 -1.15 -25.74
CA GLN A 255 3.90 -2.23 -25.24
C GLN A 255 3.26 -3.09 -24.15
N LEU A 256 2.00 -2.84 -23.78
CA LEU A 256 1.20 -3.76 -22.99
C LEU A 256 0.76 -4.91 -23.89
N THR A 257 1.68 -5.81 -24.21
CA THR A 257 1.37 -7.00 -25.02
C THR A 257 0.57 -7.99 -24.19
N GLU A 258 -0.49 -8.56 -24.77
CA GLU A 258 -1.21 -9.69 -24.19
C GLU A 258 -0.22 -10.81 -23.85
N THR A 259 -0.26 -11.28 -22.61
CA THR A 259 0.48 -12.47 -22.20
C THR A 259 -0.28 -13.68 -22.75
N THR A 260 0.22 -14.26 -23.85
CA THR A 260 -0.36 -15.46 -24.49
C THR A 260 -0.33 -16.69 -23.60
#